data_AF-A0A3R9E238-F1
#
_entry.id   AF-A0A3R9E238-F1
#
_cell.length_a   1.000
_cell.length_b   1.000
_cell.length_c   1.000
_cell.angle_alpha   90.00
_cell.angle_beta   90.00
_cell.angle_gamma   90.00
#
_symmetry.space_group_name_H-M   'P 1'
#
loop_
_entity.id
_entity.type
_entity.pdbx_description
1 polymer ?
#
loop_
_entity_poly.entity_id
_entity_poly.type
_entity_poly.pdbx_seq_one_letter_code
_entity_poly.pdbx_strand_id
1 'polypeptide(L)'
;MTNFIDLEELALILKINSSEIVERIVKQYTMDSKDIMDRFEISKQRLLALKKQGVLKEIKKGIFIIPDAEEMRKKQVEEKRLQKYSNYDLTPAYKKIEEDILIVNKLRFFDCLTMVNKSEDSMKYNKHLESTLHSIYEIFKDGGVLYFTLHKGFDEVENLQELKELEIIQRKFTKNEFIKFLESVEMRILGIQKVLGFVSILNNLKTLK
;
A
#
# COMPACT_ATOMS: atom_id res chain seq x y z
N MET A 1 -31.53 14.04 9.64
CA MET A 1 -30.85 14.22 10.95
C MET A 1 -29.42 13.77 10.77
N THR A 2 -28.46 14.68 10.91
CA THR A 2 -27.03 14.33 10.91
C THR A 2 -26.67 13.96 12.34
N ASN A 3 -26.38 12.70 12.62
CA ASN A 3 -25.91 12.28 13.93
C ASN A 3 -24.47 12.78 14.10
N PHE A 4 -24.30 13.86 14.85
CA PHE A 4 -22.98 14.29 15.27
C PHE A 4 -22.48 13.35 16.37
N ILE A 5 -21.22 12.93 16.27
CA ILE A 5 -20.55 12.21 17.34
C ILE A 5 -19.98 13.26 18.29
N ASP A 6 -20.33 13.20 19.58
CA ASP A 6 -19.71 14.03 20.60
C ASP A 6 -18.27 13.53 20.85
N LEU A 7 -17.29 14.34 20.47
CA LEU A 7 -15.88 14.00 20.61
C LEU A 7 -15.40 14.07 22.08
N GLU A 8 -16.06 14.83 22.94
CA GLU A 8 -15.76 14.87 24.37
C GLU A 8 -16.25 13.58 25.05
N GLU A 9 -17.43 13.09 24.66
CA GLU A 9 -17.93 11.79 25.15
C GLU A 9 -17.02 10.63 24.69
N LEU A 10 -16.61 10.64 23.42
CA LEU A 10 -15.68 9.65 22.88
C LEU A 10 -14.29 9.74 23.55
N ALA A 11 -13.81 10.95 23.85
CA ALA A 11 -12.56 11.20 24.58
C ALA A 11 -12.57 10.56 25.96
N LEU A 12 -13.68 10.71 26.70
CA LEU A 12 -13.86 10.10 28.02
C LEU A 12 -13.80 8.56 27.96
N ILE A 13 -14.48 7.94 26.98
CA ILE A 13 -14.47 6.48 26.79
C ILE A 13 -13.05 5.98 26.50
N LEU A 14 -12.32 6.70 25.63
CA LEU A 14 -10.98 6.32 25.18
C LEU A 14 -9.86 6.74 26.14
N LYS A 15 -10.17 7.50 27.21
CA LYS A 15 -9.21 8.07 28.17
C LYS A 15 -8.10 8.89 27.48
N ILE A 16 -8.48 9.66 26.47
CA ILE A 16 -7.63 10.64 25.77
C ILE A 16 -8.39 11.96 25.67
N ASN A 17 -7.76 13.04 25.22
CA ASN A 17 -8.50 14.29 24.99
C ASN A 17 -9.10 14.33 23.56
N SER A 18 -10.11 15.16 23.38
CA SER A 18 -10.83 15.31 22.10
C SER A 18 -9.91 15.77 20.95
N SER A 19 -8.90 16.61 21.24
CA SER A 19 -7.87 17.01 20.26
C SER A 19 -7.07 15.80 19.76
N GLU A 20 -6.72 14.88 20.65
CA GLU A 20 -5.99 13.66 20.30
C GLU A 20 -6.83 12.72 19.44
N ILE A 21 -8.16 12.67 19.64
CA ILE A 21 -9.08 11.96 18.73
C ILE A 21 -9.01 12.57 17.34
N VAL A 22 -9.12 13.89 17.22
CA VAL A 22 -9.07 14.59 15.92
C VAL A 22 -7.73 14.30 15.23
N GLU A 23 -6.62 14.41 15.95
CA GLU A 23 -5.29 14.08 15.40
C GLU A 23 -5.21 12.64 14.90
N ARG A 24 -5.74 11.67 15.64
CA ARG A 24 -5.73 10.26 15.25
C ARG A 24 -6.58 10.03 14.00
N ILE A 25 -7.77 10.65 13.93
CA ILE A 25 -8.63 10.57 12.74
C ILE A 25 -7.91 11.17 11.53
N VAL A 26 -7.34 12.37 11.67
CA VAL A 26 -6.61 13.02 10.57
C VAL A 26 -5.44 12.15 10.12
N LYS A 27 -4.60 11.66 11.04
CA LYS A 27 -3.46 10.79 10.74
C LYS A 27 -3.86 9.48 10.06
N GLN A 28 -5.02 8.92 10.40
CA GLN A 28 -5.47 7.65 9.83
C GLN A 28 -6.06 7.79 8.42
N TYR A 29 -6.74 8.90 8.14
CA TYR A 29 -7.51 9.06 6.90
C TYR A 29 -6.89 10.01 5.88
N THR A 30 -5.77 10.64 6.23
CA THR A 30 -5.08 11.58 5.35
C THR A 30 -3.64 11.17 5.07
N MET A 31 -3.15 11.66 3.94
CA MET A 31 -1.76 11.58 3.51
C MET A 31 -1.26 12.99 3.24
N ASP A 32 0.00 13.25 3.55
CA ASP A 32 0.64 14.49 3.13
C ASP A 32 1.22 14.39 1.70
N SER A 33 1.83 15.46 1.21
CA SER A 33 2.39 15.49 -0.15
C SER A 33 3.53 14.50 -0.34
N LYS A 34 4.32 14.26 0.71
CA LYS A 34 5.40 13.28 0.68
C LYS A 34 4.82 11.87 0.62
N ASP A 35 3.83 11.58 1.46
CA ASP A 35 3.14 10.29 1.45
C ASP A 35 2.54 9.98 0.08
N ILE A 36 1.89 10.95 -0.57
CA ILE A 36 1.33 10.79 -1.92
C ILE A 36 2.42 10.52 -2.97
N MET A 37 3.54 11.26 -2.91
CA MET A 37 4.66 11.05 -3.83
C MET A 37 5.29 9.68 -3.62
N ASP A 38 5.45 9.25 -2.37
CA ASP A 38 6.06 7.96 -2.00
C ASP A 38 5.13 6.78 -2.29
N ARG A 39 3.81 6.94 -2.14
CA ARG A 39 2.79 5.91 -2.39
C ARG A 39 2.57 5.65 -3.88
N PHE A 40 2.61 6.69 -4.71
CA PHE A 40 2.37 6.58 -6.16
C PHE A 40 3.64 6.70 -7.00
N GLU A 41 4.80 6.86 -6.37
CA GLU A 41 6.10 7.08 -7.02
C GLU A 41 6.07 8.18 -8.08
N ILE A 42 5.46 9.33 -7.71
CA ILE A 42 5.31 10.47 -8.61
C ILE A 42 6.18 11.64 -8.19
N SER A 43 6.67 12.39 -9.17
CA SER A 43 7.41 13.63 -8.91
C SER A 43 6.51 14.73 -8.34
N LYS A 44 7.11 15.71 -7.66
CA LYS A 44 6.44 16.92 -7.21
C LYS A 44 5.73 17.66 -8.36
N GLN A 45 6.34 17.69 -9.55
CA GLN A 45 5.74 18.30 -10.74
C GLN A 45 4.47 17.56 -11.15
N ARG A 46 4.49 16.22 -11.11
CA ARG A 46 3.31 15.40 -11.42
C ARG A 46 2.21 15.59 -10.39
N LEU A 47 2.54 15.64 -9.10
CA LEU A 47 1.58 15.98 -8.04
C LEU A 47 0.91 17.33 -8.28
N LEU A 48 1.69 18.37 -8.61
CA LEU A 48 1.15 19.69 -8.94
C LEU A 48 0.21 19.65 -10.16
N ALA A 49 0.54 18.87 -11.18
CA ALA A 49 -0.32 18.69 -12.35
C ALA A 49 -1.65 18.02 -11.98
N LEU A 50 -1.63 16.94 -11.18
CA LEU A 50 -2.84 16.24 -10.72
C LEU A 50 -3.77 17.17 -9.94
N LYS A 51 -3.18 18.03 -9.09
CA LYS A 51 -3.93 19.06 -8.35
C LYS A 51 -4.55 20.10 -9.28
N LYS A 52 -3.77 20.67 -10.21
CA LYS A 52 -4.25 21.68 -11.16
C LYS A 52 -5.35 21.15 -12.08
N GLN A 53 -5.30 19.86 -12.41
CA GLN A 53 -6.31 19.19 -13.23
C GLN A 53 -7.58 18.82 -12.45
N GLY A 54 -7.61 19.03 -11.12
CA GLY A 54 -8.73 18.62 -10.26
C GLY A 54 -8.88 17.10 -10.10
N VAL A 55 -7.89 16.33 -10.53
CA VAL A 55 -7.90 14.86 -10.49
C VAL A 55 -7.56 14.34 -9.09
N LEU A 56 -6.77 15.11 -8.32
CA LEU A 56 -6.49 14.87 -6.91
C LEU A 56 -6.93 16.07 -6.07
N LYS A 57 -7.89 15.86 -5.18
CA LYS A 57 -8.43 16.91 -4.31
C LYS A 57 -7.57 17.10 -3.07
N GLU A 58 -7.08 18.31 -2.89
CA GLU A 58 -6.36 18.75 -1.69
C GLU A 58 -7.36 19.41 -0.73
N ILE A 59 -7.49 18.89 0.50
CA ILE A 59 -8.44 19.42 1.50
C ILE A 59 -7.86 20.59 2.30
N LYS A 60 -6.54 20.61 2.43
CA LYS A 60 -5.72 21.68 3.01
C LYS A 60 -4.36 21.61 2.37
N LYS A 61 -3.63 22.72 2.29
CA LYS A 61 -2.27 22.76 1.70
C LYS A 61 -1.41 21.58 2.18
N GLY A 62 -1.09 20.70 1.24
CA GLY A 62 -0.27 19.52 1.40
C GLY A 62 -0.99 18.26 1.89
N ILE A 63 -2.30 18.30 2.18
CA ILE A 63 -3.05 17.22 2.83
C ILE A 63 -4.17 16.70 1.92
N PHE A 64 -4.25 15.37 1.81
CA PHE A 64 -5.13 14.63 0.91
C PHE A 64 -5.88 13.55 1.68
N ILE A 65 -7.12 13.25 1.29
CA ILE A 65 -7.90 12.14 1.84
C ILE A 65 -7.47 10.84 1.15
N ILE A 66 -7.11 9.80 1.92
CA ILE A 66 -6.65 8.51 1.37
C ILE A 66 -7.69 7.89 0.43
N PRO A 67 -8.98 7.71 0.82
CA PRO A 67 -10.01 7.22 -0.08
C PRO A 67 -10.12 7.94 -1.44
N ASP A 68 -9.92 9.25 -1.48
CA ASP A 68 -9.99 10.06 -2.70
C ASP A 68 -8.75 9.85 -3.58
N ALA A 69 -7.57 9.77 -2.96
CA ALA A 69 -6.31 9.47 -3.64
C ALA A 69 -6.33 8.06 -4.27
N GLU A 70 -6.90 7.08 -3.57
CA GLU A 70 -7.05 5.72 -4.06
C GLU A 70 -8.11 5.63 -5.19
N GLU A 71 -9.20 6.41 -5.11
CA GLU A 71 -10.18 6.51 -6.22
C GLU A 71 -9.56 7.13 -7.47
N MET A 72 -8.72 8.16 -7.29
CA MET A 72 -7.92 8.71 -8.39
C MET A 72 -7.03 7.63 -9.00
N ARG A 73 -6.34 6.84 -8.18
CA ARG A 73 -5.41 5.82 -8.65
C ARG A 73 -6.12 4.71 -9.43
N LYS A 74 -7.27 4.23 -8.95
CA LYS A 74 -8.15 3.31 -9.68
C LYS A 74 -8.43 3.80 -11.09
N LYS A 75 -8.92 5.05 -11.23
CA LYS A 75 -9.23 5.63 -12.55
C LYS A 75 -8.02 5.68 -13.47
N GLN A 76 -6.83 5.99 -12.93
CA GLN A 76 -5.60 5.98 -13.71
C GLN A 76 -5.24 4.59 -14.25
N VAL A 77 -5.49 3.54 -13.47
CA VAL A 77 -5.27 2.15 -13.87
C VAL A 77 -6.29 1.73 -14.94
N GLU A 78 -7.58 1.92 -14.68
CA GLU A 78 -8.67 1.49 -15.58
C GLU A 78 -8.59 2.18 -16.94
N GLU A 79 -8.24 3.47 -16.95
CA GLU A 79 -8.07 4.24 -18.19
C GLU A 79 -6.68 4.09 -18.83
N LYS A 80 -5.86 3.15 -18.34
CA LYS A 80 -4.49 2.88 -18.84
C LYS A 80 -3.60 4.13 -18.91
N ARG A 81 -3.85 5.12 -18.05
CA ARG A 81 -3.08 6.38 -18.03
C ARG A 81 -1.63 6.18 -17.60
N LEU A 82 -1.37 5.11 -16.85
CA LEU A 82 -0.02 4.75 -16.37
C LEU A 82 0.86 4.17 -17.49
N GLN A 83 0.26 3.49 -18.45
CA GLN A 83 0.96 2.89 -19.60
C GLN A 83 1.43 3.95 -20.62
N LYS A 84 0.85 5.15 -20.59
CA LYS A 84 1.22 6.25 -21.51
C LYS A 84 2.61 6.84 -21.25
N TYR A 85 3.18 6.61 -20.07
CA TYR A 85 4.42 7.29 -19.63
C TYR A 85 5.51 6.33 -19.14
N SER A 86 5.26 5.02 -19.16
CA SER A 86 6.19 3.98 -18.71
C SER A 86 5.70 2.59 -19.14
N ASN A 87 6.61 1.60 -19.23
CA ASN A 87 6.27 0.17 -19.26
C ASN A 87 5.76 -0.26 -17.87
N TYR A 88 4.56 0.20 -17.52
CA TYR A 88 3.94 -0.10 -16.24
C TYR A 88 2.84 -1.14 -16.40
N ASP A 89 3.09 -2.31 -15.83
CA ASP A 89 2.08 -3.34 -15.57
C ASP A 89 1.80 -3.44 -14.07
N LEU A 90 0.56 -3.80 -13.70
CA LEU A 90 0.19 -4.02 -12.30
C LEU A 90 0.72 -5.33 -11.75
N THR A 91 0.98 -6.31 -12.62
CA THR A 91 1.42 -7.66 -12.26
C THR A 91 2.57 -8.09 -13.19
N PRO A 92 3.57 -8.83 -12.70
CA PRO A 92 3.68 -9.33 -11.32
C PRO A 92 4.11 -8.23 -10.33
N ALA A 93 3.50 -8.25 -9.14
CA ALA A 93 3.85 -7.37 -8.02
C ALA A 93 4.97 -7.92 -7.12
N TYR A 94 5.42 -9.15 -7.35
CA TYR A 94 6.51 -9.78 -6.61
C TYR A 94 7.33 -10.69 -7.52
N LYS A 95 8.57 -10.93 -7.12
CA LYS A 95 9.51 -11.81 -7.82
C LYS A 95 10.41 -12.46 -6.78
N LYS A 96 10.66 -13.77 -6.93
CA LYS A 96 11.69 -14.47 -6.17
C LYS A 96 12.99 -14.34 -6.97
N ILE A 97 14.01 -13.74 -6.35
CA ILE A 97 15.29 -13.46 -7.03
C ILE A 97 16.37 -14.45 -6.58
N GLU A 98 16.26 -14.98 -5.38
CA GLU A 98 17.11 -16.07 -4.87
C GLU A 98 16.25 -17.04 -4.07
N GLU A 99 16.80 -18.19 -3.67
CA GLU A 99 16.06 -19.23 -2.95
C GLU A 99 15.41 -18.71 -1.65
N ASP A 100 16.07 -17.78 -0.97
CA ASP A 100 15.66 -17.20 0.30
C ASP A 100 15.27 -15.72 0.19
N ILE A 101 15.19 -15.14 -1.02
CA ILE A 101 14.91 -13.71 -1.20
C ILE A 101 13.71 -13.46 -2.10
N LEU A 102 12.73 -12.75 -1.53
CA LEU A 102 11.55 -12.26 -2.22
C LEU A 102 11.58 -10.74 -2.29
N ILE A 103 11.39 -10.20 -3.49
CA ILE A 103 11.14 -8.78 -3.68
C ILE A 103 9.68 -8.55 -4.04
N VAL A 104 9.11 -7.47 -3.51
CA VAL A 104 7.78 -6.97 -3.81
C VAL A 104 7.93 -5.57 -4.37
N ASN A 105 7.32 -5.32 -5.52
CA ASN A 105 7.19 -3.99 -6.09
C ASN A 105 6.12 -3.23 -5.29
N LYS A 106 6.53 -2.21 -4.52
CA LYS A 106 5.65 -1.47 -3.63
C LYS A 106 4.48 -0.87 -4.40
N LEU A 107 4.75 -0.18 -5.51
CA LEU A 107 3.74 0.48 -6.33
C LEU A 107 2.69 -0.51 -6.86
N ARG A 108 3.15 -1.61 -7.47
CA ARG A 108 2.28 -2.65 -8.03
C ARG A 108 1.44 -3.35 -6.97
N PHE A 109 2.04 -3.66 -5.81
CA PHE A 109 1.34 -4.28 -4.69
C PHE A 109 0.17 -3.41 -4.22
N PHE A 110 0.45 -2.13 -3.94
CA PHE A 110 -0.59 -1.24 -3.48
C PHE A 110 -1.62 -0.89 -4.55
N ASP A 111 -1.23 -0.81 -5.83
CA ASP A 111 -2.19 -0.60 -6.92
C ASP A 111 -3.10 -1.81 -7.14
N CYS A 112 -2.58 -3.04 -7.04
CA CYS A 112 -3.43 -4.23 -6.99
C CYS A 112 -4.43 -4.13 -5.82
N LEU A 113 -3.97 -3.62 -4.68
CA LEU A 113 -4.82 -3.46 -3.50
C LEU A 113 -5.89 -2.39 -3.72
N THR A 114 -5.55 -1.27 -4.36
CA THR A 114 -6.52 -0.26 -4.83
C THR A 114 -7.62 -0.91 -5.67
N MET A 115 -7.23 -1.74 -6.65
CA MET A 115 -8.18 -2.40 -7.53
C MET A 115 -9.09 -3.37 -6.78
N VAL A 116 -8.55 -4.20 -5.88
CA VAL A 116 -9.34 -5.09 -5.02
C VAL A 116 -10.31 -4.33 -4.13
N ASN A 117 -9.90 -3.17 -3.61
CA ASN A 117 -10.73 -2.41 -2.70
C ASN A 117 -11.85 -1.62 -3.40
N LYS A 118 -11.60 -1.14 -4.62
CA LYS A 118 -12.42 -0.09 -5.26
C LYS A 118 -13.03 -0.47 -6.63
N SER A 119 -12.55 -1.53 -7.28
CA SER A 119 -13.02 -1.94 -8.62
C SER A 119 -13.87 -3.21 -8.55
N GLU A 120 -14.91 -3.27 -9.38
CA GLU A 120 -15.83 -4.41 -9.49
C GLU A 120 -15.14 -5.60 -10.19
N ASP A 121 -14.32 -5.34 -11.21
CA ASP A 121 -13.53 -6.37 -11.91
C ASP A 121 -12.10 -6.43 -11.36
N SER A 122 -11.98 -6.99 -10.15
CA SER A 122 -10.70 -7.06 -9.45
C SER A 122 -10.22 -8.47 -9.13
N MET A 123 -10.94 -9.51 -9.58
CA MET A 123 -10.63 -10.91 -9.24
C MET A 123 -9.20 -11.32 -9.62
N LYS A 124 -8.71 -10.88 -10.79
CA LYS A 124 -7.33 -11.19 -11.22
C LYS A 124 -6.28 -10.58 -10.29
N TYR A 125 -6.50 -9.35 -9.82
CA TYR A 125 -5.59 -8.67 -8.89
C TYR A 125 -5.70 -9.28 -7.49
N ASN A 126 -6.90 -9.73 -7.11
CA ASN A 126 -7.12 -10.38 -5.84
C ASN A 126 -6.36 -11.72 -5.74
N LYS A 127 -6.49 -12.58 -6.75
CA LYS A 127 -5.72 -13.83 -6.87
C LYS A 127 -4.21 -13.57 -6.88
N HIS A 128 -3.77 -12.51 -7.56
CA HIS A 128 -2.35 -12.13 -7.58
C HIS A 128 -1.86 -11.69 -6.19
N LEU A 129 -2.64 -10.91 -5.45
CA LEU A 129 -2.30 -10.51 -4.08
C LEU A 129 -2.32 -11.69 -3.10
N GLU A 130 -3.27 -12.61 -3.24
CA GLU A 130 -3.28 -13.86 -2.46
C GLU A 130 -1.98 -14.65 -2.70
N SER A 131 -1.58 -14.81 -3.96
CA SER A 131 -0.32 -15.48 -4.33
C SER A 131 0.92 -14.73 -3.81
N THR A 132 0.87 -13.40 -3.82
CA THR A 132 1.92 -12.54 -3.24
C THR A 132 2.06 -12.79 -1.74
N LEU A 133 0.95 -12.73 -1.00
CA LEU A 133 0.94 -12.94 0.46
C LEU A 133 1.34 -14.38 0.82
N HIS A 134 0.92 -15.37 0.03
CA HIS A 134 1.34 -16.75 0.22
C HIS A 134 2.85 -16.94 -0.01
N SER A 135 3.39 -16.33 -1.07
CA SER A 135 4.84 -16.37 -1.33
C SER A 135 5.65 -15.71 -0.22
N ILE A 136 5.15 -14.61 0.34
CA ILE A 136 5.76 -13.96 1.51
C ILE A 136 5.74 -14.89 2.73
N TYR A 137 4.63 -15.59 2.96
CA TYR A 137 4.52 -16.57 4.03
C TYR A 137 5.55 -17.69 3.89
N GLU A 138 5.69 -18.30 2.71
CA GLU A 138 6.67 -19.38 2.48
C GLU A 138 8.11 -18.86 2.70
N ILE A 139 8.42 -17.64 2.24
CA ILE A 139 9.76 -17.05 2.44
C ILE A 139 10.06 -16.85 3.92
N PHE A 140 9.11 -16.36 4.72
CA PHE A 140 9.32 -16.24 6.17
C PHE A 140 9.37 -17.59 6.87
N LYS A 141 8.60 -18.58 6.41
CA LYS A 141 8.61 -19.95 6.94
C LYS A 141 9.97 -20.61 6.76
N ASP A 142 10.63 -20.36 5.64
CA ASP A 142 11.96 -20.90 5.32
C ASP A 142 13.11 -20.04 5.89
N GLY A 143 12.80 -18.98 6.65
CA GLY A 143 13.80 -18.10 7.27
C GLY A 143 14.43 -17.07 6.31
N GLY A 144 13.85 -16.89 5.13
CA GLY A 144 14.28 -15.94 4.12
C GLY A 144 13.91 -14.48 4.40
N VAL A 145 14.14 -13.62 3.40
CA VAL A 145 14.04 -12.17 3.51
C VAL A 145 13.08 -11.58 2.49
N LEU A 146 12.26 -10.64 2.96
CA LEU A 146 11.35 -9.83 2.15
C LEU A 146 11.87 -8.40 2.00
N TYR A 147 11.94 -7.93 0.75
CA TYR A 147 12.18 -6.53 0.42
C TYR A 147 11.01 -5.91 -0.35
N PHE A 148 10.60 -4.71 0.06
CA PHE A 148 9.81 -3.82 -0.78
C PHE A 148 10.75 -2.94 -1.59
N THR A 149 10.44 -2.77 -2.87
CA THR A 149 11.28 -2.09 -3.85
C THR A 149 10.49 -1.01 -4.59
N LEU A 150 11.20 -0.01 -5.13
CA LEU A 150 10.66 0.94 -6.10
C LEU A 150 10.25 0.21 -7.39
N HIS A 151 9.41 0.84 -8.20
CA HIS A 151 9.04 0.27 -9.49
C HIS A 151 10.20 0.26 -10.49
N LYS A 152 11.01 1.32 -10.50
CA LYS A 152 12.22 1.36 -11.32
C LYS A 152 13.18 0.25 -10.89
N GLY A 153 13.70 -0.54 -11.84
CA GLY A 153 14.67 -1.60 -11.55
C GLY A 153 14.04 -2.93 -11.11
N PHE A 154 12.73 -2.98 -10.85
CA PHE A 154 12.11 -4.18 -10.30
C PHE A 154 12.12 -5.36 -11.27
N ASP A 155 11.88 -5.12 -12.55
CA ASP A 155 11.80 -6.21 -13.54
C ASP A 155 13.20 -6.74 -13.91
N GLU A 156 14.23 -5.89 -13.78
CA GLU A 156 15.61 -6.18 -14.16
C GLU A 156 16.42 -6.92 -13.08
N VAL A 157 16.05 -6.83 -11.80
CA VAL A 157 16.80 -7.47 -10.71
C VAL A 157 16.61 -8.99 -10.72
N GLU A 158 17.72 -9.72 -10.74
CA GLU A 158 17.78 -11.18 -10.64
C GLU A 158 18.49 -11.68 -9.37
N ASN A 159 19.20 -10.83 -8.62
CA ASN A 159 19.92 -11.24 -7.40
C ASN A 159 20.11 -10.09 -6.39
N LEU A 160 20.59 -10.42 -5.19
CA LEU A 160 20.77 -9.47 -4.08
C LEU A 160 21.83 -8.41 -4.38
N GLN A 161 22.84 -8.73 -5.19
CA GLN A 161 23.88 -7.77 -5.56
C GLN A 161 23.28 -6.66 -6.42
N GLU A 162 22.58 -7.01 -7.49
CA GLU A 162 21.88 -6.05 -8.36
C GLU A 162 20.86 -5.23 -7.58
N LEU A 163 20.13 -5.86 -6.66
CA LEU A 163 19.16 -5.18 -5.80
C LEU A 163 19.80 -4.04 -4.98
N LYS A 164 21.02 -4.26 -4.49
CA LYS A 164 21.79 -3.27 -3.73
C LYS A 164 22.40 -2.21 -4.65
N GLU A 165 22.97 -2.61 -5.78
CA GLU A 165 23.60 -1.71 -6.74
C GLU A 165 22.61 -0.71 -7.35
N LEU A 166 21.37 -1.12 -7.58
CA LEU A 166 20.32 -0.25 -8.11
C LEU A 166 19.74 0.73 -7.06
N GLU A 167 20.04 0.53 -5.77
CA GLU A 167 19.55 1.34 -4.65
C GLU A 167 18.01 1.47 -4.61
N ILE A 168 17.29 0.42 -5.03
CA ILE A 168 15.82 0.44 -5.15
C ILE A 168 15.09 -0.09 -3.92
N ILE A 169 15.82 -0.57 -2.90
CA ILE A 169 15.23 -1.09 -1.66
C ILE A 169 14.56 0.06 -0.91
N GLN A 170 13.24 -0.01 -0.77
CA GLN A 170 12.47 0.91 0.05
C GLN A 170 12.40 0.45 1.49
N ARG A 171 12.24 -0.86 1.70
CA ARG A 171 12.10 -1.43 3.04
C ARG A 171 12.45 -2.90 3.05
N LYS A 172 13.26 -3.32 4.03
CA LYS A 172 13.39 -4.72 4.44
C LYS A 172 12.37 -5.01 5.53
N PHE A 173 11.73 -6.18 5.46
CA PHE A 173 10.80 -6.63 6.49
C PHE A 173 11.32 -7.86 7.21
N THR A 174 11.26 -7.83 8.53
CA THR A 174 11.14 -9.04 9.35
C THR A 174 9.69 -9.53 9.35
N LYS A 175 9.47 -10.81 9.69
CA LYS A 175 8.13 -11.40 9.89
C LYS A 175 7.25 -10.52 10.78
N ASN A 176 7.75 -10.12 11.94
CA ASN A 176 6.98 -9.36 12.92
C ASN A 176 6.67 -7.93 12.44
N GLU A 177 7.58 -7.29 11.71
CA GLU A 177 7.32 -5.99 11.10
C GLU A 177 6.28 -6.09 9.99
N PHE A 178 6.31 -7.17 9.20
CA PHE A 178 5.33 -7.39 8.14
C PHE A 178 3.93 -7.67 8.71
N ILE A 179 3.82 -8.47 9.78
CA ILE A 179 2.56 -8.68 10.51
C ILE A 179 2.01 -7.34 11.01
N LYS A 180 2.83 -6.54 11.70
CA LYS A 180 2.42 -5.21 12.18
C LYS A 180 1.98 -4.28 11.04
N PHE A 181 2.66 -4.36 9.90
CA PHE A 181 2.30 -3.62 8.70
C PHE A 181 0.92 -4.04 8.18
N LEU A 182 0.66 -5.35 8.01
CA LEU A 182 -0.63 -5.87 7.56
C LEU A 182 -1.79 -5.54 8.53
N GLU A 183 -1.51 -5.47 9.83
CA GLU A 183 -2.51 -5.16 10.87
C GLU A 183 -2.78 -3.66 11.04
N SER A 184 -1.96 -2.81 10.41
CA SER A 184 -2.06 -1.35 10.55
C SER A 184 -3.41 -0.81 10.06
N VAL A 185 -3.83 0.32 10.65
CA VAL A 185 -5.07 1.00 10.26
C VAL A 185 -5.04 1.42 8.79
N GLU A 186 -3.89 1.85 8.30
CA GLU A 186 -3.68 2.20 6.89
C GLU A 186 -4.01 1.01 5.98
N MET A 187 -3.47 -0.17 6.24
CA MET A 187 -3.75 -1.35 5.42
C MET A 187 -5.23 -1.75 5.44
N ARG A 188 -5.93 -1.55 6.57
CA ARG A 188 -7.37 -1.78 6.66
C ARG A 188 -8.17 -0.79 5.81
N ILE A 189 -7.78 0.49 5.80
CA ILE A 189 -8.38 1.52 4.96
C ILE A 189 -8.14 1.21 3.48
N LEU A 190 -6.93 0.77 3.14
CA LEU A 190 -6.56 0.35 1.80
C LEU A 190 -7.24 -0.96 1.38
N GLY A 191 -7.86 -1.69 2.31
CA GLY A 191 -8.74 -2.82 2.01
C GLY A 191 -8.05 -4.18 2.01
N ILE A 192 -6.94 -4.36 2.73
CA ILE A 192 -6.19 -5.62 2.78
C ILE A 192 -7.06 -6.82 3.18
N GLN A 193 -8.06 -6.60 4.03
CA GLN A 193 -9.05 -7.59 4.46
C GLN A 193 -9.93 -8.15 3.34
N LYS A 194 -9.97 -7.49 2.17
CA LYS A 194 -10.69 -7.96 0.98
C LYS A 194 -9.86 -8.92 0.12
N VAL A 195 -8.57 -9.09 0.43
CA VAL A 195 -7.71 -10.04 -0.29
C VAL A 195 -8.12 -11.47 0.10
N LEU A 196 -8.24 -12.34 -0.90
CA LEU A 196 -8.57 -13.75 -0.72
C LEU A 196 -7.54 -14.42 0.20
N GLY A 197 -8.05 -15.25 1.10
CA GLY A 197 -7.21 -15.97 2.06
C GLY A 197 -6.51 -15.10 3.12
N PHE A 198 -6.70 -13.76 3.14
CA PHE A 198 -5.94 -12.84 4.00
C PHE A 198 -5.92 -13.26 5.47
N VAL A 199 -7.08 -13.53 6.06
CA VAL A 199 -7.18 -13.92 7.48
C VAL A 199 -6.42 -15.21 7.77
N SER A 200 -6.51 -16.20 6.87
CA SER A 200 -5.78 -17.46 7.01
C SER A 200 -4.27 -17.25 6.90
N ILE A 201 -3.80 -16.49 5.91
CA ILE A 201 -2.38 -16.19 5.73
C ILE A 201 -1.82 -15.40 6.92
N LEU A 202 -2.54 -14.38 7.39
CA LEU A 202 -2.13 -13.60 8.56
C LEU A 202 -2.01 -14.47 9.82
N ASN A 203 -2.96 -15.38 10.04
CA ASN A 203 -2.91 -16.30 11.17
C ASN A 203 -1.73 -17.27 11.04
N ASN A 204 -1.46 -17.80 9.85
CA ASN A 204 -0.30 -18.66 9.61
C ASN A 204 1.01 -17.91 9.85
N LEU A 205 1.13 -16.67 9.40
CA LEU A 205 2.31 -15.83 9.68
C LEU A 205 2.55 -15.65 11.18
N LYS A 206 1.49 -15.51 11.98
CA LYS A 206 1.60 -15.35 13.44
C LYS A 206 2.01 -16.63 14.17
N THR A 207 1.77 -17.80 13.58
CA THR A 207 2.10 -19.10 14.18
C THR A 207 3.45 -19.65 13.75
N LEU A 208 4.05 -19.08 12.69
CA LEU A 208 5.45 -19.37 12.33
C LEU A 208 6.35 -19.07 13.53
N LYS A 209 7.23 -20.03 13.85
CA LYS A 209 8.23 -19.86 14.91
C LYS A 209 9.29 -18.85 14.51
#